data_AF-A0A173RQ77-F1
#
_entry.id   AF-A0A173RQ77-F1
#
_cell.length_a   1.000
_cell.length_b   1.000
_cell.length_c   1.000
_cell.angle_alpha   90.00
_cell.angle_beta   90.00
_cell.angle_gamma   90.00
#
_symmetry.space_group_name_H-M   'P 1'
#
loop_
_entity.id
_entity.type
_entity.pdbx_description
1 polymer ?
#
loop_
_entity_poly.entity_id
_entity_poly.type
_entity_poly.pdbx_seq_one_letter_code
_entity_poly.pdbx_strand_id
1 'polypeptide(L)'
;MRELGFRRVLFLVHRGQLARQTRKSYEKVFANTVSMGLVGAGYHEYEADYVFATVQTLNRDEHLLQYAKDAFDCIVLDDERVIIRTKLEKPSKIKGLALI
;
A
#
# COMPACT_ATOMS: atom_id res chain seq x y z
N MET A 1 -1.57 10.79 8.97
CA MET A 1 -1.79 10.59 7.52
C MET A 1 -2.18 11.90 6.85
N ARG A 2 -3.39 12.43 7.05
CA ARG A 2 -3.79 13.74 6.50
C ARG A 2 -3.04 14.92 7.13
N GLU A 3 -2.82 14.86 8.45
CA GLU A 3 -2.00 15.85 9.19
C GLU A 3 -0.52 15.82 8.79
N LEU A 4 -0.07 14.74 8.14
CA LEU A 4 1.28 14.60 7.60
C LEU A 4 1.38 15.05 6.14
N GLY A 5 0.27 15.45 5.51
CA GLY A 5 0.24 15.92 4.12
C GLY A 5 0.40 14.82 3.04
N PHE A 6 0.32 13.54 3.41
CA PHE A 6 0.45 12.45 2.44
C PHE A 6 -0.76 12.39 1.50
N ARG A 7 -0.49 12.40 0.19
CA ARG A 7 -1.51 12.36 -0.87
C ARG A 7 -1.72 10.95 -1.39
N ARG A 8 -0.65 10.16 -1.53
CA ARG A 8 -0.72 8.76 -1.98
C ARG A 8 -0.12 7.80 -0.97
N VAL A 9 -0.90 6.82 -0.53
CA VAL A 9 -0.52 5.85 0.51
C VAL A 9 -0.74 4.42 0.02
N LEU A 10 0.27 3.56 0.21
CA LEU A 10 0.20 2.13 -0.08
C LEU A 10 0.11 1.31 1.20
N PHE A 11 -0.92 0.49 1.35
CA PHE A 11 -1.08 -0.46 2.43
C PHE A 11 -0.71 -1.87 1.94
N LEU A 12 0.37 -2.42 2.48
CA LEU A 12 0.80 -3.79 2.24
C LEU A 12 0.51 -4.66 3.45
N VAL A 13 -0.40 -5.61 3.25
CA VAL A 13 -0.76 -6.60 4.26
C VAL A 13 -0.20 -7.98 3.92
N HIS A 14 -0.06 -8.85 4.91
CA HIS A 14 0.30 -10.25 4.63
C HIS A 14 -0.91 -11.10 4.24
N ARG A 15 -2.12 -10.75 4.72
CA ARG A 15 -3.35 -11.52 4.51
C ARG A 15 -4.34 -10.76 3.64
N GLY A 16 -4.76 -11.35 2.52
CA GLY A 16 -5.68 -10.71 1.56
C GLY A 16 -7.04 -10.29 2.16
N GLN A 17 -7.57 -11.03 3.14
CA GLN A 17 -8.78 -10.63 3.86
C GLN A 17 -8.62 -9.28 4.55
N LEU A 18 -7.43 -9.00 5.10
CA LEU A 18 -7.14 -7.75 5.77
C LEU A 18 -7.07 -6.58 4.79
N ALA A 19 -6.54 -6.78 3.57
CA ALA A 19 -6.53 -5.73 2.54
C ALA A 19 -7.95 -5.22 2.25
N ARG A 20 -8.90 -6.14 2.07
CA ARG A 20 -10.31 -5.81 1.79
C ARG A 20 -11.01 -5.19 3.01
N GLN A 21 -10.75 -5.72 4.20
CA GLN A 21 -11.33 -5.18 5.44
C GLN A 21 -10.82 -3.78 5.74
N THR A 22 -9.51 -3.55 5.62
CA THR A 22 -8.89 -2.24 5.83
C THR A 22 -9.42 -1.23 4.81
N ARG A 23 -9.51 -1.60 3.51
CA ARG A 23 -10.13 -0.74 2.50
C ARG A 23 -11.55 -0.31 2.92
N LYS A 24 -12.40 -1.27 3.29
CA LYS A 24 -13.78 -0.99 3.71
C LYS A 24 -13.86 -0.11 4.97
N SER A 25 -12.93 -0.29 5.92
CA SER A 25 -12.84 0.57 7.10
C SER A 25 -12.42 1.99 6.73
N TYR A 26 -11.46 2.14 5.82
CA TYR A 26 -11.02 3.44 5.33
C TYR A 26 -12.13 4.15 4.56
N GLU A 27 -12.86 3.45 3.68
CA GLU A 27 -14.01 4.01 2.94
C GLU A 27 -15.01 4.68 3.88
N LYS A 28 -15.27 4.09 5.04
CA LYS A 28 -16.18 4.67 6.05
C LYS A 28 -15.62 5.93 6.71
N VAL A 29 -14.32 5.97 6.96
CA VAL A 29 -13.65 7.08 7.65
C VAL A 29 -13.44 8.27 6.73
N PHE A 30 -13.05 8.02 5.47
CA PHE A 30 -12.69 9.06 4.52
C PHE A 30 -13.81 9.40 3.52
N ALA A 31 -14.92 8.65 3.52
CA ALA A 31 -16.03 8.83 2.60
C ALA A 31 -15.53 9.02 1.15
N ASN A 32 -16.10 9.98 0.41
CA ASN A 32 -15.75 10.26 -0.99
C ASN A 32 -14.64 11.31 -1.14
N THR A 33 -13.88 11.60 -0.09
CA THR A 33 -12.84 12.64 -0.14
C THR A 33 -11.51 12.14 -0.73
N VAL A 34 -11.33 10.83 -0.80
CA VAL A 34 -10.15 10.17 -1.37
C VAL A 34 -10.59 8.91 -2.12
N SER A 35 -9.86 8.57 -3.17
CA SER A 35 -10.05 7.34 -3.94
C SER A 35 -9.34 6.16 -3.29
N MET A 36 -9.93 4.96 -3.40
CA MET A 36 -9.37 3.73 -2.83
C MET A 36 -9.30 2.62 -3.88
N GLY A 37 -8.15 1.97 -3.97
CA GLY A 37 -7.87 0.92 -4.93
C GLY A 37 -7.39 -0.36 -4.25
N LEU A 38 -7.74 -1.50 -4.82
CA LEU A 38 -7.24 -2.82 -4.48
C LEU A 38 -6.41 -3.38 -5.65
N VAL A 39 -5.24 -3.91 -5.34
CA VAL A 39 -4.36 -4.54 -6.33
C VAL A 39 -4.07 -6.00 -5.94
N GLY A 40 -4.18 -6.88 -6.93
CA GLY A 40 -4.07 -8.33 -6.78
C GLY A 40 -5.42 -9.02 -6.64
N ALA A 41 -5.41 -10.35 -6.60
CA ALA A 41 -6.64 -11.17 -6.56
C ALA A 41 -7.67 -10.83 -7.66
N GLY A 42 -7.20 -10.45 -8.85
CA GLY A 42 -8.02 -10.05 -10.00
C GLY A 42 -8.28 -8.54 -10.09
N TYR A 43 -7.95 -7.75 -9.06
CA TYR A 43 -8.11 -6.30 -9.05
C TYR A 43 -6.86 -5.59 -9.54
N HIS A 44 -7.06 -4.51 -10.30
CA HIS A 44 -6.04 -3.74 -11.01
C HIS A 44 -6.25 -2.22 -10.82
N GLU A 45 -6.62 -1.82 -9.61
CA GLU A 45 -6.99 -0.43 -9.27
C GLU A 45 -5.74 0.35 -8.85
N TYR A 46 -4.83 0.59 -9.80
CA TYR A 46 -3.52 1.22 -9.53
C TYR A 46 -3.61 2.73 -9.24
N GLU A 47 -4.56 3.40 -9.89
CA GLU A 47 -4.76 4.85 -9.81
C GLU A 47 -5.75 5.23 -8.70
N ALA A 48 -5.27 5.18 -7.46
CA ALA A 48 -5.98 5.64 -6.29
C ALA A 48 -5.07 6.40 -5.31
N ASP A 49 -5.66 7.23 -4.46
CA ASP A 49 -5.00 7.93 -3.35
C ASP A 49 -4.56 6.93 -2.28
N TYR A 50 -5.40 5.93 -1.99
CA TYR A 50 -5.11 4.85 -1.04
C TYR A 50 -5.15 3.51 -1.77
N VAL A 51 -4.00 2.86 -1.89
CA VAL A 51 -3.89 1.55 -2.54
C VAL A 51 -3.72 0.48 -1.48
N PHE A 52 -4.48 -0.60 -1.57
CA PHE A 52 -4.39 -1.77 -0.72
C PHE A 52 -3.91 -2.96 -1.54
N ALA A 53 -2.89 -3.66 -1.06
CA ALA A 53 -2.40 -4.86 -1.70
C ALA A 53 -1.75 -5.80 -0.70
N THR A 54 -1.46 -7.02 -1.13
CA THR A 54 -0.63 -7.92 -0.31
C THR A 54 0.84 -7.75 -0.63
N VAL A 55 1.71 -8.08 0.34
CA VAL A 55 3.16 -8.19 0.12
C VAL A 55 3.45 -9.16 -1.04
N GLN A 56 2.72 -10.27 -1.12
CA GLN A 56 2.86 -11.25 -2.19
C GLN A 56 2.52 -10.66 -3.56
N THR A 57 1.43 -9.87 -3.65
CA THR A 57 1.02 -9.18 -4.88
C THR A 57 2.14 -8.26 -5.38
N LEU A 58 2.66 -7.37 -4.53
CA LEU A 58 3.67 -6.38 -4.94
C LEU A 58 5.08 -6.96 -5.09
N ASN A 59 5.31 -8.22 -4.69
CA ASN A 59 6.56 -8.90 -4.99
C ASN A 59 6.61 -9.42 -6.45
N ARG A 60 5.47 -9.45 -7.16
CA ARG A 60 5.39 -9.77 -8.59
C ARG A 60 5.68 -8.53 -9.42
N ASP A 61 6.58 -8.67 -10.39
CA ASP A 61 7.01 -7.56 -11.25
C ASP A 61 5.85 -6.94 -12.04
N GLU A 62 4.86 -7.75 -12.45
CA GLU A 62 3.67 -7.27 -13.18
C GLU A 62 2.90 -6.16 -12.45
N HIS A 63 2.86 -6.21 -11.11
CA HIS A 63 2.17 -5.23 -10.27
C HIS A 63 3.12 -4.14 -9.79
N LEU A 64 4.36 -4.49 -9.42
CA LEU A 64 5.34 -3.52 -8.94
C LEU A 64 5.72 -2.51 -10.01
N LEU A 65 5.90 -2.96 -11.25
CA LEU A 65 6.32 -2.11 -12.37
C LEU A 65 5.21 -1.18 -12.89
N GLN A 66 3.97 -1.31 -12.40
CA GLN A 66 2.91 -0.33 -12.67
C GLN A 66 3.12 0.98 -11.91
N TYR A 67 4.00 0.98 -10.89
CA TYR A 67 4.26 2.14 -10.05
C TYR A 67 5.63 2.73 -10.34
N ALA A 68 5.68 4.07 -10.40
CA ALA A 68 6.92 4.79 -10.27
C ALA A 68 7.55 4.53 -8.89
N LYS A 69 8.87 4.62 -8.78
CA LYS A 69 9.59 4.39 -7.52
C LYS A 69 9.19 5.36 -6.41
N ASP A 70 8.68 6.53 -6.75
CA ASP A 70 8.23 7.60 -5.86
C ASP A 70 6.71 7.79 -5.90
N ALA A 71 5.96 6.79 -6.39
CA ALA A 71 4.52 6.88 -6.54
C ALA A 71 3.75 7.05 -5.21
N PHE A 72 4.38 6.75 -4.08
CA PHE A 72 3.75 6.79 -2.76
C PHE A 72 4.55 7.64 -1.79
N ASP A 73 3.85 8.53 -1.08
CA ASP A 73 4.42 9.34 -0.01
C ASP A 73 4.65 8.50 1.25
N CYS A 74 3.84 7.44 1.41
CA CYS A 74 3.89 6.56 2.55
C CYS A 74 3.52 5.12 2.16
N ILE A 75 4.25 4.16 2.72
CA ILE A 75 3.96 2.73 2.60
C ILE A 75 3.74 2.19 4.01
N VAL A 76 2.61 1.54 4.26
CA VAL A 76 2.27 0.93 5.55
C VAL A 76 2.38 -0.58 5.43
N LEU A 77 3.11 -1.21 6.36
CA LEU A 77 3.21 -2.66 6.47
C LEU A 77 2.47 -3.13 7.73
N ASP A 78 1.68 -4.19 7.59
CA ASP A 78 0.79 -4.76 8.63
C ASP A 78 1.51 -5.57 9.73
N ASP A 79 2.79 -5.90 9.55
CA ASP A 79 3.52 -6.86 10.42
C ASP A 79 4.21 -6.16 11.61
N GLU A 80 3.44 -5.40 12.38
CA GLU A 80 3.86 -4.64 13.60
C GLU A 80 4.83 -3.47 13.37
N ARG A 81 5.27 -3.20 12.14
CA ARG A 81 6.19 -2.11 11.82
C ARG A 81 5.60 -1.18 10.77
N VAL A 82 5.13 -0.01 11.21
CA VAL A 82 4.86 1.11 10.29
C VAL A 82 6.21 1.60 9.77
N ILE A 83 6.54 1.28 8.52
CA ILE A 83 7.78 1.77 7.87
C ILE A 83 7.44 2.91 6.92
N ILE A 84 7.59 4.16 7.36
CA ILE A 84 7.44 5.32 6.45
C ILE A 84 8.59 5.29 5.43
N ARG A 85 8.28 4.93 4.19
CA ARG A 85 9.20 4.98 3.04
C ARG A 85 8.62 5.88 1.98
N THR A 86 9.48 6.70 1.39
CA THR A 86 9.18 7.58 0.25
C THR A 86 9.60 6.97 -1.09
N LYS A 87 10.27 5.80 -1.07
CA LYS A 87 10.67 5.06 -2.27
C LYS A 87 10.17 3.61 -2.20
N LEU A 88 9.41 3.23 -3.22
CA LEU A 88 8.90 1.90 -3.46
C LEU A 88 10.03 0.99 -3.97
N GLU A 89 10.28 -0.08 -3.23
CA GLU A 89 11.21 -1.15 -3.58
C GLU A 89 10.54 -2.49 -3.35
N LYS A 90 11.10 -3.57 -3.93
CA LYS A 90 10.59 -4.93 -3.70
C LYS A 90 10.50 -5.20 -2.19
N PRO A 91 9.34 -5.65 -1.66
CA PRO A 91 9.18 -5.89 -0.22
C PRO A 91 10.24 -6.84 0.37
N SER A 92 10.70 -7.80 -0.43
CA SER A 92 11.81 -8.71 -0.09
C SER A 92 13.13 -8.01 0.22
N LYS A 93 13.41 -6.85 -0.38
CA LYS A 93 14.58 -6.01 -0.09
C LYS A 93 14.41 -5.14 1.16
N ILE A 94 13.16 -4.80 1.51
CA ILE A 94 12.83 -3.92 2.64
C ILE A 94 13.06 -4.65 3.98
N LYS A 95 12.76 -5.95 4.04
CA LYS A 95 12.97 -6.78 5.25
C LYS A 95 14.42 -6.77 5.74
N GLY A 96 15.40 -6.56 4.86
CA GLY A 96 16.82 -6.44 5.25
C GLY A 96 17.21 -5.08 5.84
N LEU A 97 16.43 -4.01 5.58
CA LEU A 97 16.76 -2.65 6.03
C LEU A 97 16.09 -2.27 7.37
N ALA A 98 15.11 -3.06 7.83
CA ALA A 98 14.34 -2.77 9.05
C ALA A 98 14.93 -3.46 10.31
N LEU A 99 16.12 -4.06 10.20
CA LEU A 99 16.79 -4.77 11.31
C LEU A 99 17.97 -3.99 11.93
N ILE A 100 18.10 -2.70 11.63
CA ILE A 100 19.08 -1.78 12.23
C ILE A 100 18.36 -0.68 13.00
#